data_AF-A0A4Y8X1I4-F1
#
_entry.id   AF-A0A4Y8X1I4-F1
#
_cell.length_a   1.000
_cell.length_b   1.000
_cell.length_c   1.000
_cell.angle_alpha   90.00
_cell.angle_beta   90.00
_cell.angle_gamma   90.00
#
_symmetry.space_group_name_H-M   'P 1'
#
loop_
_entity.id
_entity.type
_entity.pdbx_description
1 polymer ?
#
loop_
_entity_poly.entity_id
_entity_poly.type
_entity_poly.pdbx_seq_one_letter_code
_entity_poly.pdbx_strand_id
1 'polypeptide(L)'
;MPPLQQQSTPSRPALAPTVPRPDRRRRASAVVGAALAAGVPIGPPGAMGVTASALAVTTAAVAPAAHAVPAAQVELVDTAGVIDPAALQRGLADVEFREPTRVVVYTERGADLSALSDDAASQEFNGRVLAHARRTHPEWISADGQKWADGLMVFALDPANRMMGVYYGEDRKLSTEQQADVREEAAEAARDARWTDAAVDAVDGSADRIGRPWYQDPGLVFGLGGGTLVTAGVGAGIWGAVALSKRARRKRALADLEAARAHLTSVTLDMDATEVNASLVPADDPHGARLLERFRGFRERALAATAELQRLEEAPEEEQRSKEFEKQAAALRSDVADLDGLDDAIGAASTLLNRHPGWQDAWDLQTAPLREDLRGIEGLRSTLPSDDPAVTAGLDSLEGFRAEAERRLEELGAGLSEERLTPSAALDALEGLRRGLTSRVDRLAEAVVAGAGRNREEREMMRRDIDAGRRAGRTTRGSLLDAQAGAGVYWSVGSFRSGYSAGHSSIESSRTSSSSSSGTGYGSSGGSFSGSGSSGRF
;
A
#
# COMPACT_ATOMS: atom_id res chain seq x y z
N MET A 1 56.77 32.57 -50.32
CA MET A 1 57.56 31.90 -49.27
C MET A 1 57.01 32.31 -47.92
N PRO A 2 56.12 31.48 -47.37
CA PRO A 2 56.40 30.78 -46.11
C PRO A 2 56.07 29.28 -46.20
N PRO A 3 56.67 28.40 -45.38
CA PRO A 3 56.47 26.96 -45.50
C PRO A 3 55.23 26.49 -44.73
N LEU A 4 54.48 25.61 -45.39
CA LEU A 4 53.45 24.74 -44.81
C LEU A 4 54.12 23.75 -43.85
N GLN A 5 53.70 23.74 -42.58
CA GLN A 5 53.96 22.62 -41.67
C GLN A 5 52.65 22.03 -41.13
N GLN A 6 52.40 20.83 -41.64
CA GLN A 6 51.88 19.61 -41.00
C GLN A 6 50.80 19.74 -39.93
N GLN A 7 49.61 19.28 -40.33
CA GLN A 7 48.52 18.85 -39.46
C GLN A 7 48.96 17.61 -38.67
N SER A 8 49.05 17.75 -37.34
CA SER A 8 49.17 16.63 -36.41
C SER A 8 47.78 16.13 -36.05
N THR A 9 47.45 14.92 -36.50
CA THR A 9 46.32 14.11 -36.07
C THR A 9 46.40 13.81 -34.57
N PRO A 10 45.33 13.98 -33.77
CA PRO A 10 45.30 13.47 -32.41
C PRO A 10 45.07 11.96 -32.40
N SER A 11 46.04 11.24 -31.82
CA SER A 11 46.04 9.80 -31.56
C SER A 11 44.84 9.37 -30.71
N ARG A 12 44.19 8.27 -31.14
CA ARG A 12 43.23 7.47 -30.35
C ARG A 12 43.82 7.12 -28.97
N PRO A 13 43.11 7.33 -27.85
CA PRO A 13 43.49 6.70 -26.59
C PRO A 13 43.19 5.19 -26.62
N ALA A 14 44.17 4.43 -26.14
CA ALA A 14 44.18 2.97 -26.07
C ALA A 14 43.10 2.42 -25.14
N LEU A 15 42.49 1.30 -25.54
CA LEU A 15 41.63 0.47 -24.70
C LEU A 15 42.37 0.04 -23.43
N ALA A 16 41.83 0.40 -22.26
CA ALA A 16 42.23 -0.19 -20.99
C ALA A 16 41.66 -1.62 -20.86
N PRO A 17 42.40 -2.56 -20.27
CA PRO A 17 42.02 -3.98 -20.19
C PRO A 17 40.83 -4.18 -19.23
N THR A 18 39.82 -4.88 -19.76
CA THR A 18 38.59 -5.30 -19.08
C THR A 18 38.94 -6.37 -18.04
N VAL A 19 38.69 -6.08 -16.76
CA VAL A 19 38.81 -7.05 -15.66
C VAL A 19 37.58 -7.99 -15.68
N PRO A 20 37.75 -9.33 -15.74
CA PRO A 20 36.62 -10.25 -15.79
C PRO A 20 35.98 -10.43 -14.40
N ARG A 21 34.66 -10.17 -14.34
CA ARG A 21 33.78 -10.54 -13.22
C ARG A 21 33.61 -12.08 -13.17
N PRO A 22 33.65 -12.73 -12.00
CA PRO A 22 33.47 -14.18 -11.90
C PRO A 22 32.00 -14.61 -12.00
N ASP A 23 31.75 -15.59 -12.87
CA ASP A 23 30.52 -16.35 -13.05
C ASP A 23 30.04 -17.03 -11.75
N ARG A 24 28.81 -16.71 -11.30
CA ARG A 24 28.09 -17.53 -10.33
C ARG A 24 27.30 -18.63 -11.05
N ARG A 25 27.91 -19.81 -11.10
CA ARG A 25 27.27 -21.06 -11.53
C ARG A 25 26.15 -21.47 -10.55
N ARG A 26 25.01 -21.81 -11.15
CA ARG A 26 23.93 -22.64 -10.60
C ARG A 26 24.47 -23.90 -9.91
N ARG A 27 23.95 -24.22 -8.72
CA ARG A 27 23.90 -25.59 -8.20
C ARG A 27 22.52 -25.87 -7.63
N ALA A 28 21.89 -26.86 -8.24
CA ALA A 28 20.70 -27.55 -7.77
C ALA A 28 21.06 -28.42 -6.55
N SER A 29 20.17 -28.48 -5.57
CA SER A 29 20.19 -29.52 -4.54
C SER A 29 18.93 -30.35 -4.70
N ALA A 30 19.12 -31.58 -5.20
CA ALA A 30 18.10 -32.61 -5.26
C ALA A 30 18.12 -33.44 -3.97
N VAL A 31 16.91 -33.71 -3.51
CA VAL A 31 16.41 -34.69 -2.56
C VAL A 31 17.23 -35.98 -2.44
N VAL A 32 17.47 -36.43 -1.20
CA VAL A 32 17.55 -37.87 -0.87
C VAL A 32 16.78 -38.09 0.44
N GLY A 33 15.70 -38.87 0.33
CA GLY A 33 14.94 -39.39 1.47
C GLY A 33 15.60 -40.64 2.05
N ALA A 34 15.35 -40.88 3.33
CA ALA A 34 15.63 -42.14 4.00
C ALA A 34 14.35 -42.64 4.66
N ALA A 35 13.79 -43.70 4.08
CA ALA A 35 12.71 -44.49 4.63
C ALA A 35 13.27 -45.48 5.66
N LEU A 36 12.57 -45.66 6.78
CA LEU A 36 12.73 -46.84 7.64
C LEU A 36 11.37 -47.51 7.81
N ALA A 37 11.25 -48.67 7.19
CA ALA A 37 10.20 -49.65 7.39
C ALA A 37 10.76 -50.80 8.24
N ALA A 38 10.02 -51.20 9.26
CA ALA A 38 10.07 -52.51 9.91
C ALA A 38 8.68 -52.70 10.54
N GLY A 39 7.90 -53.76 10.33
CA GLY A 39 8.24 -55.14 10.05
C GLY A 39 7.50 -55.98 11.10
N VAL A 40 6.28 -56.40 10.80
CA VAL A 40 5.47 -57.37 11.57
C VAL A 40 5.96 -58.79 11.28
N PRO A 41 5.85 -59.75 12.23
CA PRO A 41 5.06 -60.95 11.91
C PRO A 41 4.25 -61.60 13.07
N ILE A 42 3.02 -62.06 12.72
CA ILE A 42 2.43 -63.42 12.93
C ILE A 42 2.29 -63.94 14.40
N GLY A 43 1.11 -64.14 14.99
CA GLY A 43 0.15 -65.27 14.77
C GLY A 43 -0.49 -65.78 16.11
N PRO A 44 -1.48 -66.72 16.11
CA PRO A 44 -2.77 -66.68 16.87
C PRO A 44 -2.98 -67.89 17.86
N PRO A 45 -4.20 -68.44 18.20
CA PRO A 45 -5.59 -67.94 18.47
C PRO A 45 -6.21 -68.44 19.82
N GLY A 46 -7.42 -67.99 20.19
CA GLY A 46 -8.34 -68.66 21.15
C GLY A 46 -9.03 -67.68 22.11
N ALA A 47 -10.35 -67.44 22.09
CA ALA A 47 -11.52 -68.27 22.38
C ALA A 47 -12.29 -67.69 23.59
N MET A 48 -13.55 -67.32 23.33
CA MET A 48 -14.72 -67.18 24.23
C MET A 48 -14.62 -66.41 25.57
N GLY A 49 -15.47 -65.40 25.71
CA GLY A 49 -15.83 -64.79 26.99
C GLY A 49 -16.94 -63.75 26.84
N VAL A 50 -18.19 -64.20 26.93
CA VAL A 50 -19.39 -63.36 27.01
C VAL A 50 -19.44 -62.71 28.39
N THR A 51 -19.36 -61.37 28.47
CA THR A 51 -19.90 -60.62 29.60
C THR A 51 -20.49 -59.30 29.10
N ALA A 52 -21.81 -59.21 29.24
CA ALA A 52 -22.59 -58.01 29.09
C ALA A 52 -22.14 -56.96 30.11
N SER A 53 -21.87 -55.74 29.65
CA SER A 53 -21.88 -54.55 30.48
C SER A 53 -22.34 -53.39 29.60
N ALA A 54 -23.61 -53.01 29.80
CA ALA A 54 -24.20 -51.83 29.23
C ALA A 54 -23.49 -50.59 29.83
N LEU A 55 -22.60 -49.98 29.06
CA LEU A 55 -22.11 -48.64 29.29
C LEU A 55 -22.84 -47.74 28.30
N ALA A 56 -23.68 -46.86 28.85
CA ALA A 56 -24.39 -45.84 28.13
C ALA A 56 -23.39 -44.98 27.31
N VAL A 57 -23.36 -45.22 26.00
CA VAL A 57 -22.77 -44.29 25.05
C VAL A 57 -23.74 -43.12 24.97
N THR A 58 -23.48 -42.08 25.76
CA THR A 58 -23.94 -40.74 25.42
C THR A 58 -23.37 -40.43 24.04
N THR A 59 -24.23 -40.49 23.03
CA THR A 59 -23.96 -39.88 21.74
C THR A 59 -23.80 -38.39 21.98
N ALA A 60 -22.57 -37.95 22.23
CA ALA A 60 -22.19 -36.59 21.91
C ALA A 60 -22.49 -36.45 20.42
N ALA A 61 -23.52 -35.68 20.10
CA ALA A 61 -23.74 -35.21 18.74
C ALA A 61 -22.50 -34.39 18.37
N VAL A 62 -21.53 -35.07 17.76
CA VAL A 62 -20.43 -34.42 17.05
C VAL A 62 -21.11 -33.71 15.89
N ALA A 63 -21.34 -32.41 16.05
CA ALA A 63 -21.62 -31.55 14.92
C ALA A 63 -20.53 -31.80 13.87
N PRO A 64 -20.87 -32.01 12.59
CA PRO A 64 -19.86 -32.20 11.58
C PRO A 64 -18.95 -30.97 11.62
N ALA A 65 -17.66 -31.18 11.87
CA ALA A 65 -16.67 -30.14 11.65
C ALA A 65 -16.89 -29.64 10.21
N ALA A 66 -17.10 -28.33 10.04
CA ALA A 66 -17.13 -27.72 8.73
C ALA A 66 -15.72 -27.90 8.14
N HIS A 67 -15.56 -28.93 7.30
CA HIS A 67 -14.32 -29.18 6.60
C HIS A 67 -14.21 -28.09 5.54
N ALA A 68 -13.18 -27.26 5.62
CA ALA A 68 -12.81 -26.38 4.53
C ALA A 68 -12.50 -27.25 3.30
N VAL A 69 -13.13 -26.94 2.18
CA VAL A 69 -12.97 -27.68 0.92
C VAL A 69 -12.25 -26.75 -0.05
N PRO A 70 -11.17 -27.20 -0.71
CA PRO A 70 -10.56 -26.40 -1.78
C PRO A 70 -11.60 -26.07 -2.84
N ALA A 71 -11.38 -25.00 -3.61
CA ALA A 71 -12.27 -24.63 -4.72
C ALA A 71 -12.60 -25.88 -5.56
N ALA A 72 -13.90 -26.16 -5.73
CA ALA A 72 -14.34 -27.39 -6.39
C ALA A 72 -13.88 -27.43 -7.85
N GLN A 73 -13.73 -26.25 -8.46
CA GLN A 73 -13.23 -26.03 -9.80
C GLN A 73 -12.82 -24.56 -9.96
N VAL A 74 -11.60 -24.30 -10.42
CA VAL A 74 -11.13 -22.96 -10.84
C VAL A 74 -11.10 -22.92 -12.37
N GLU A 75 -11.81 -21.97 -12.95
CA GLU A 75 -11.87 -21.75 -14.39
C GLU A 75 -11.33 -20.36 -14.73
N LEU A 76 -10.37 -20.30 -15.65
CA LEU A 76 -9.80 -19.05 -16.14
C LEU A 76 -10.31 -18.80 -17.57
N VAL A 77 -11.02 -17.70 -17.76
CA VAL A 77 -11.48 -17.18 -19.05
C VAL A 77 -10.80 -15.84 -19.30
N ASP A 78 -9.54 -15.89 -19.73
CA ASP A 78 -8.70 -14.71 -19.95
C ASP A 78 -8.77 -14.21 -21.40
N THR A 79 -9.80 -13.43 -21.75
CA THR A 79 -9.88 -12.85 -23.11
C THR A 79 -9.01 -11.61 -23.28
N ALA A 80 -8.56 -11.00 -22.17
CA ALA A 80 -7.61 -9.90 -22.20
C ALA A 80 -6.14 -10.37 -22.27
N GLY A 81 -5.83 -11.63 -21.96
CA GLY A 81 -4.45 -12.12 -21.95
C GLY A 81 -3.58 -11.40 -20.90
N VAL A 82 -4.14 -11.10 -19.73
CA VAL A 82 -3.48 -10.35 -18.65
C VAL A 82 -3.19 -11.18 -17.40
N ILE A 83 -3.68 -12.41 -17.34
CA ILE A 83 -3.50 -13.30 -16.20
C ILE A 83 -2.39 -14.30 -16.50
N ASP A 84 -1.45 -14.47 -15.58
CA ASP A 84 -0.50 -15.59 -15.60
C ASP A 84 -1.17 -16.82 -14.99
N PRO A 85 -1.49 -17.87 -15.78
CA PRO A 85 -2.21 -19.04 -15.26
C PRO A 85 -1.42 -19.80 -14.19
N ALA A 86 -0.08 -19.84 -14.28
CA ALA A 86 0.75 -20.55 -13.32
C ALA A 86 0.86 -19.78 -11.99
N ALA A 87 0.87 -18.46 -12.04
CA ALA A 87 0.78 -17.63 -10.84
C ALA A 87 -0.61 -17.67 -10.20
N LEU A 88 -1.68 -17.63 -11.00
CA LEU A 88 -3.05 -17.77 -10.52
C LEU A 88 -3.25 -19.12 -9.83
N GLN A 89 -2.81 -20.22 -10.45
CA GLN A 89 -2.95 -21.55 -9.86
C GLN A 89 -2.18 -21.68 -8.54
N ARG A 90 -0.97 -21.12 -8.44
CA ARG A 90 -0.20 -21.10 -7.19
C ARG A 90 -0.87 -20.24 -6.13
N GLY A 91 -1.39 -19.07 -6.50
CA GLY A 91 -2.06 -18.16 -5.56
C GLY A 91 -3.37 -18.75 -5.03
N LEU A 92 -4.11 -19.46 -5.87
CA LEU A 92 -5.38 -20.10 -5.49
C LEU A 92 -5.21 -21.49 -4.85
N ALA A 93 -4.01 -22.07 -4.86
CA ALA A 93 -3.76 -23.40 -4.29
C ALA A 93 -4.05 -23.46 -2.78
N ASP A 94 -3.86 -22.32 -2.10
CA ASP A 94 -4.05 -22.19 -0.65
C ASP A 94 -5.42 -21.58 -0.29
N VAL A 95 -6.29 -21.32 -1.28
CA VAL A 95 -7.62 -20.74 -1.06
C VAL A 95 -8.64 -21.85 -0.82
N GLU A 96 -9.20 -21.87 0.38
CA GLU A 96 -10.18 -22.86 0.80
C GLU A 96 -11.55 -22.22 1.02
N PHE A 97 -12.59 -22.82 0.44
CA PHE A 97 -13.97 -22.39 0.63
C PHE A 97 -14.63 -23.23 1.72
N ARG A 98 -15.52 -22.63 2.50
CA ARG A 98 -16.32 -23.37 3.50
C ARG A 98 -17.35 -24.29 2.87
N GLU A 99 -17.77 -23.96 1.66
CA GLU A 99 -18.67 -24.72 0.84
C GLU A 99 -18.06 -24.90 -0.55
N PRO A 100 -18.25 -26.07 -1.22
CA PRO A 100 -17.70 -26.31 -2.54
C PRO A 100 -18.10 -25.21 -3.54
N THR A 101 -17.16 -24.34 -3.92
CA THR A 101 -17.40 -23.16 -4.79
C THR A 101 -16.68 -23.33 -6.11
N ARG A 102 -17.39 -23.09 -7.22
CA ARG A 102 -16.80 -22.94 -8.55
C ARG A 102 -16.35 -21.48 -8.71
N VAL A 103 -15.07 -21.29 -8.91
CA VAL A 103 -14.46 -19.98 -9.11
C VAL A 103 -14.22 -19.76 -10.59
N VAL A 104 -14.66 -18.61 -11.09
CA VAL A 104 -14.42 -18.16 -12.45
C VAL A 104 -13.64 -16.85 -12.38
N VAL A 105 -12.48 -16.82 -13.02
CA VAL A 105 -11.74 -15.58 -13.29
C VAL A 105 -11.96 -15.20 -14.74
N TYR A 106 -12.76 -14.17 -14.96
CA TYR A 106 -13.09 -13.64 -16.29
C TYR A 106 -12.36 -12.31 -16.51
N THR A 107 -11.64 -12.18 -17.62
CA THR A 107 -11.09 -10.89 -18.03
C THR A 107 -11.58 -10.54 -19.42
N GLU A 108 -11.81 -9.25 -19.67
CA GLU A 108 -12.19 -8.73 -20.98
C GLU A 108 -11.59 -7.36 -21.27
N ARG A 109 -11.48 -7.00 -22.55
CA ARG A 109 -11.23 -5.61 -22.96
C ARG A 109 -12.47 -5.05 -23.62
N GLY A 110 -13.19 -4.22 -22.89
CA GLY A 110 -14.44 -3.63 -23.36
C GLY A 110 -14.29 -2.47 -24.30
N ALA A 111 -15.46 -1.99 -24.75
CA ALA A 111 -15.58 -0.64 -25.27
C ALA A 111 -15.15 0.38 -24.21
N ASP A 112 -14.67 1.54 -24.65
CA ASP A 112 -14.23 2.62 -23.77
C ASP A 112 -15.39 3.18 -22.93
N LEU A 113 -15.23 3.17 -21.60
CA LEU A 113 -16.18 3.64 -20.61
C LEU A 113 -15.74 4.95 -19.95
N SER A 114 -14.65 5.58 -20.40
CA SER A 114 -14.09 6.80 -19.79
C SER A 114 -15.05 8.01 -19.80
N ALA A 115 -15.95 8.07 -20.78
CA ALA A 115 -16.94 9.15 -20.92
C ALA A 115 -18.20 8.97 -20.04
N LEU A 116 -18.34 7.83 -19.35
CA LEU A 116 -19.51 7.51 -18.53
C LEU A 116 -19.24 7.81 -17.05
N SER A 117 -20.29 8.20 -16.32
CA SER A 117 -20.23 8.23 -14.85
C SER A 117 -19.94 6.85 -14.28
N ASP A 118 -19.43 6.77 -13.06
CA ASP A 118 -19.05 5.49 -12.44
C ASP A 118 -20.22 4.52 -12.33
N ASP A 119 -21.43 5.01 -12.05
CA ASP A 119 -22.65 4.21 -12.04
C ASP A 119 -22.98 3.67 -13.45
N ALA A 120 -22.94 4.51 -14.48
CA ALA A 120 -23.24 4.11 -15.85
C ALA A 120 -22.17 3.14 -16.41
N ALA A 121 -20.90 3.38 -16.10
CA ALA A 121 -19.80 2.49 -16.44
C ALA A 121 -19.94 1.12 -15.75
N SER A 122 -20.33 1.10 -14.48
CA SER A 122 -20.62 -0.12 -13.72
C SER A 122 -21.77 -0.90 -14.33
N GLN A 123 -22.85 -0.23 -14.74
CA GLN A 123 -23.99 -0.88 -15.39
C GLN A 123 -23.61 -1.49 -16.74
N GLU A 124 -22.87 -0.76 -17.56
CA GLU A 124 -22.42 -1.27 -18.87
C GLU A 124 -21.47 -2.46 -18.70
N PHE A 125 -20.53 -2.39 -17.75
CA PHE A 125 -19.65 -3.51 -17.42
C PHE A 125 -20.42 -4.75 -16.95
N ASN A 126 -21.35 -4.58 -16.00
CA ASN A 126 -22.23 -5.67 -15.54
C ASN A 126 -23.04 -6.29 -16.67
N GLY A 127 -23.56 -5.45 -17.57
CA GLY A 127 -24.30 -5.87 -18.76
C GLY A 127 -23.45 -6.74 -19.68
N ARG A 128 -22.18 -6.37 -19.93
CA ARG A 128 -21.26 -7.14 -20.78
C ARG A 128 -20.88 -8.49 -20.18
N VAL A 129 -20.58 -8.54 -18.88
CA VAL A 129 -20.29 -9.80 -18.18
C VAL A 129 -21.49 -10.75 -18.28
N LEU A 130 -22.71 -10.26 -18.05
CA LEU A 130 -23.94 -11.04 -18.17
C LEU A 130 -24.20 -11.51 -19.62
N ALA A 131 -23.99 -10.64 -20.61
CA ALA A 131 -24.13 -10.98 -22.02
C ALA A 131 -23.11 -12.04 -22.46
N HIS A 132 -21.88 -11.98 -21.94
CA HIS A 132 -20.88 -13.00 -22.18
C HIS A 132 -21.32 -14.35 -21.59
N ALA A 133 -21.71 -14.37 -20.32
CA ALA A 133 -22.19 -15.56 -19.64
C ALA A 133 -23.33 -16.23 -20.42
N ARG A 134 -24.36 -15.48 -20.83
CA ARG A 134 -25.50 -16.04 -21.59
C ARG A 134 -25.13 -16.64 -22.95
N ARG A 135 -24.13 -16.09 -23.64
CA ARG A 135 -23.76 -16.54 -24.99
C ARG A 135 -22.79 -17.72 -24.96
N THR A 136 -21.81 -17.69 -24.07
CA THR A 136 -20.64 -18.57 -24.11
C THR A 136 -20.64 -19.58 -22.97
N HIS A 137 -21.14 -19.17 -21.80
CA HIS A 137 -21.13 -19.96 -20.57
C HIS A 137 -22.53 -20.04 -19.94
N PRO A 138 -23.52 -20.62 -20.63
CA PRO A 138 -24.89 -20.71 -20.12
C PRO A 138 -24.96 -21.43 -18.76
N GLU A 139 -23.97 -22.26 -18.43
CA GLU A 139 -23.83 -22.91 -17.13
C GLU A 139 -23.47 -21.97 -15.96
N TRP A 140 -23.09 -20.72 -16.22
CA TRP A 140 -22.90 -19.69 -15.17
C TRP A 140 -24.23 -19.07 -14.73
N ILE A 141 -25.31 -19.34 -15.46
CA ILE A 141 -26.63 -18.77 -15.21
C ILE A 141 -27.54 -19.87 -14.63
N SER A 142 -28.39 -19.50 -13.68
CA SER A 142 -29.40 -20.39 -13.11
C SER A 142 -30.37 -20.91 -14.19
N ALA A 143 -30.99 -22.07 -13.95
CA ALA A 143 -31.89 -22.70 -14.92
C ALA A 143 -33.10 -21.82 -15.33
N ASP A 144 -33.51 -20.88 -14.48
CA ASP A 144 -34.58 -19.90 -14.75
C ASP A 144 -34.10 -18.65 -15.53
N GLY A 145 -32.79 -18.54 -15.79
CA GLY A 145 -32.19 -17.43 -16.54
C GLY A 145 -32.14 -16.09 -15.79
N GLN A 146 -32.55 -16.06 -14.53
CA GLN A 146 -32.73 -14.82 -13.76
C GLN A 146 -31.57 -14.52 -12.81
N LYS A 147 -30.68 -15.46 -12.52
CA LYS A 147 -29.61 -15.30 -11.52
C LYS A 147 -28.31 -15.99 -11.95
N TRP A 148 -27.24 -15.73 -11.22
CA TRP A 148 -26.02 -16.54 -11.32
C TRP A 148 -26.29 -17.94 -10.78
N ALA A 149 -25.63 -18.95 -11.36
CA ALA A 149 -25.79 -20.33 -10.95
C ALA A 149 -25.36 -20.54 -9.49
N ASP A 150 -26.05 -21.44 -8.79
CA ASP A 150 -25.70 -21.77 -7.40
C ASP A 150 -24.28 -22.36 -7.32
N GLY A 151 -23.57 -22.06 -6.24
CA GLY A 151 -22.19 -22.46 -6.01
C GLY A 151 -21.15 -21.70 -6.83
N LEU A 152 -21.54 -20.69 -7.60
CA LEU A 152 -20.66 -19.91 -8.47
C LEU A 152 -20.15 -18.63 -7.79
N MET A 153 -18.87 -18.34 -8.00
CA MET A 153 -18.26 -17.02 -7.79
C MET A 153 -17.53 -16.61 -9.07
N VAL A 154 -17.78 -15.39 -9.55
CA VAL A 154 -17.14 -14.82 -10.73
C VAL A 154 -16.40 -13.55 -10.32
N PHE A 155 -15.09 -13.51 -10.54
CA PHE A 155 -14.33 -12.27 -10.57
C PHE A 155 -14.17 -11.81 -12.02
N ALA A 156 -14.67 -10.62 -12.34
CA ALA A 156 -14.55 -10.02 -13.66
C ALA A 156 -13.61 -8.80 -13.62
N LEU A 157 -12.74 -8.69 -14.62
CA LEU A 157 -11.77 -7.59 -14.74
C LEU A 157 -11.74 -7.03 -16.16
N ASP A 158 -11.86 -5.70 -16.28
CA ASP A 158 -11.53 -4.95 -17.50
C ASP A 158 -10.35 -4.02 -17.22
N PRO A 159 -9.11 -4.43 -17.57
CA PRO A 159 -7.91 -3.66 -17.28
C PRO A 159 -7.84 -2.36 -18.11
N ALA A 160 -8.52 -2.29 -19.26
CA ALA A 160 -8.49 -1.09 -20.12
C ALA A 160 -9.34 0.04 -19.51
N ASN A 161 -10.51 -0.32 -18.98
CA ASN A 161 -11.42 0.63 -18.33
C ASN A 161 -11.16 0.82 -16.82
N ARG A 162 -10.18 0.08 -16.27
CA ARG A 162 -9.90 -0.03 -14.83
C ARG A 162 -11.15 -0.39 -14.03
N MET A 163 -11.90 -1.35 -14.53
CA MET A 163 -13.13 -1.84 -13.90
C MET A 163 -12.90 -3.24 -13.35
N MET A 164 -13.48 -3.51 -12.19
CA MET A 164 -13.58 -4.86 -11.66
C MET A 164 -14.97 -5.12 -11.09
N GLY A 165 -15.37 -6.38 -11.03
CA GLY A 165 -16.61 -6.80 -10.41
C GLY A 165 -16.53 -8.20 -9.83
N VAL A 166 -17.38 -8.46 -8.84
CA VAL A 166 -17.55 -9.76 -8.20
C VAL A 166 -19.02 -10.14 -8.22
N TYR A 167 -19.31 -11.38 -8.63
CA TYR A 167 -20.66 -11.90 -8.79
C TYR A 167 -20.80 -13.27 -8.14
N TYR A 168 -21.98 -13.56 -7.59
CA TYR A 168 -22.21 -14.75 -6.78
C TYR A 168 -23.55 -15.41 -7.11
N GLY A 169 -23.55 -16.74 -7.08
CA GLY A 169 -24.77 -17.54 -6.93
C GLY A 169 -25.51 -17.17 -5.65
N GLU A 170 -26.83 -17.42 -5.59
CA GLU A 170 -27.65 -16.97 -4.46
C GLU A 170 -27.29 -17.65 -3.14
N ASP A 171 -26.87 -18.92 -3.19
CA ASP A 171 -26.40 -19.69 -2.05
C ASP A 171 -25.01 -19.22 -1.55
N ARG A 172 -24.28 -18.46 -2.36
CA ARG A 172 -22.95 -17.89 -2.05
C ARG A 172 -22.96 -16.38 -1.97
N LYS A 173 -24.15 -15.77 -1.93
CA LYS A 173 -24.34 -14.33 -1.92
C LYS A 173 -23.70 -13.69 -0.69
N LEU A 174 -22.92 -12.64 -0.95
CA LEU A 174 -22.38 -11.74 0.08
C LEU A 174 -23.27 -10.49 0.21
N SER A 175 -23.21 -9.81 1.36
CA SER A 175 -23.86 -8.49 1.51
C SER A 175 -23.19 -7.45 0.59
N THR A 176 -23.86 -6.34 0.30
CA THR A 176 -23.30 -5.29 -0.57
C THR A 176 -21.98 -4.74 -0.01
N GLU A 177 -21.89 -4.57 1.31
CA GLU A 177 -20.70 -4.13 2.04
C GLU A 177 -19.57 -5.14 1.88
N GLN A 178 -19.85 -6.42 2.08
CA GLN A 178 -18.87 -7.50 1.91
C GLN A 178 -18.34 -7.59 0.49
N GLN A 179 -19.20 -7.37 -0.52
CA GLN A 179 -18.76 -7.33 -1.92
C GLN A 179 -17.89 -6.11 -2.20
N ALA A 180 -18.16 -4.97 -1.56
CA ALA A 180 -17.32 -3.78 -1.66
C ALA A 180 -15.95 -4.02 -1.01
N ASP A 181 -15.89 -4.65 0.17
CA ASP A 181 -14.63 -5.00 0.84
C ASP A 181 -13.76 -5.90 -0.04
N VAL A 182 -14.35 -6.93 -0.66
CA VAL A 182 -13.62 -7.84 -1.57
C VAL A 182 -13.03 -7.07 -2.75
N ARG A 183 -13.77 -6.10 -3.31
CA ARG A 183 -13.24 -5.24 -4.39
C ARG A 183 -12.15 -4.32 -3.89
N GLU A 184 -12.27 -3.77 -2.68
CA GLU A 184 -11.23 -2.91 -2.09
C GLU A 184 -9.93 -3.69 -1.85
N GLU A 185 -10.03 -4.93 -1.37
CA GLU A 185 -8.92 -5.87 -1.18
C GLU A 185 -8.19 -6.13 -2.52
N ALA A 186 -8.93 -6.36 -3.60
CA ALA A 186 -8.36 -6.55 -4.93
C ALA A 186 -7.87 -5.24 -5.61
N ALA A 187 -8.40 -4.08 -5.20
CA ALA A 187 -8.16 -2.80 -5.87
C ALA A 187 -6.70 -2.35 -5.79
N GLU A 188 -5.99 -2.63 -4.69
CA GLU A 188 -4.57 -2.26 -4.55
C GLU A 188 -3.72 -2.93 -5.63
N ALA A 189 -3.80 -4.27 -5.75
CA ALA A 189 -3.08 -5.00 -6.78
C ALA A 189 -3.50 -4.58 -8.20
N ALA A 190 -4.80 -4.32 -8.42
CA ALA A 190 -5.29 -3.85 -9.70
C ALA A 190 -4.74 -2.46 -10.06
N ARG A 191 -4.63 -1.53 -9.10
CA ARG A 191 -4.05 -0.19 -9.34
C ARG A 191 -2.60 -0.25 -9.79
N ASP A 192 -1.84 -1.20 -9.25
CA ASP A 192 -0.44 -1.48 -9.60
C ASP A 192 -0.28 -2.27 -10.92
N ALA A 193 -1.39 -2.54 -11.63
CA ALA A 193 -1.43 -3.42 -12.80
C ALA A 193 -0.97 -4.87 -12.52
N ARG A 194 -1.06 -5.34 -11.27
CA ARG A 194 -0.82 -6.73 -10.87
C ARG A 194 -2.12 -7.53 -10.97
N TRP A 195 -2.58 -7.76 -12.20
CA TRP A 195 -3.90 -8.36 -12.49
C TRP A 195 -4.12 -9.76 -11.93
N THR A 196 -3.06 -10.59 -11.95
CA THR A 196 -3.15 -11.95 -11.40
C THR A 196 -3.30 -11.93 -9.89
N ASP A 197 -2.56 -11.05 -9.21
CA ASP A 197 -2.68 -10.87 -7.77
C ASP A 197 -4.07 -10.33 -7.41
N ALA A 198 -4.61 -9.37 -8.17
CA ALA A 198 -5.95 -8.85 -7.95
C ALA A 198 -7.04 -9.94 -8.07
N ALA A 199 -6.88 -10.89 -9.00
CA ALA A 199 -7.78 -12.02 -9.12
C ALA A 199 -7.66 -12.99 -7.94
N VAL A 200 -6.44 -13.26 -7.47
CA VAL A 200 -6.21 -14.08 -6.26
C VAL A 200 -6.83 -13.40 -5.04
N ASP A 201 -6.59 -12.10 -4.86
CA ASP A 201 -7.08 -11.31 -3.73
C ASP A 201 -8.62 -11.27 -3.70
N ALA A 202 -9.27 -11.10 -4.86
CA ALA A 202 -10.73 -11.12 -4.93
C ALA A 202 -11.34 -12.50 -4.62
N VAL A 203 -10.71 -13.58 -5.10
CA VAL A 203 -11.17 -14.96 -4.86
C VAL A 203 -10.96 -15.35 -3.40
N ASP A 204 -9.80 -15.02 -2.82
CA ASP A 204 -9.47 -15.25 -1.41
C ASP A 204 -10.49 -14.50 -0.52
N GLY A 205 -10.64 -13.18 -0.73
CA GLY A 205 -11.59 -12.37 0.03
C GLY A 205 -13.05 -12.83 -0.08
N SER A 206 -13.41 -13.45 -1.21
CA SER A 206 -14.74 -14.06 -1.40
C SER A 206 -14.89 -15.38 -0.64
N ALA A 207 -13.89 -16.27 -0.75
CA ALA A 207 -13.86 -17.56 -0.08
C ALA A 207 -14.03 -17.43 1.44
N ASP A 208 -13.50 -16.35 2.01
CA ASP A 208 -13.58 -16.00 3.43
C ASP A 208 -14.98 -15.65 3.94
N ARG A 209 -15.85 -15.21 3.02
CA ARG A 209 -17.15 -14.62 3.34
C ARG A 209 -18.30 -15.56 2.95
N ILE A 210 -18.11 -16.36 1.89
CA ILE A 210 -19.08 -17.33 1.37
C ILE A 210 -19.43 -18.42 2.42
N GLY A 211 -20.72 -18.69 2.64
CA GLY A 211 -21.20 -19.73 3.58
C GLY A 211 -21.25 -19.30 5.06
N ARG A 212 -21.45 -18.00 5.35
CA ARG A 212 -21.58 -17.46 6.72
C ARG A 212 -23.06 -17.41 7.19
N PRO A 213 -23.43 -18.01 8.34
CA PRO A 213 -24.79 -17.89 8.89
C PRO A 213 -25.16 -16.47 9.37
N TRP A 214 -26.43 -16.12 9.20
CA TRP A 214 -27.09 -14.80 9.40
C TRP A 214 -26.98 -14.13 10.80
N TYR A 215 -26.30 -14.73 11.78
CA TYR A 215 -26.16 -14.22 13.15
C TYR A 215 -24.74 -13.74 13.49
N GLN A 216 -23.89 -13.51 12.48
CA GLN A 216 -22.50 -13.04 12.63
C GLN A 216 -22.27 -11.60 12.14
N ASP A 217 -23.32 -10.78 12.10
CA ASP A 217 -23.28 -9.40 11.59
C ASP A 217 -22.80 -8.39 12.67
N PRO A 218 -21.78 -7.55 12.42
CA PRO A 218 -21.31 -6.53 13.36
C PRO A 218 -22.32 -5.38 13.59
N GLY A 219 -23.31 -5.21 12.72
CA GLY A 219 -24.28 -4.11 12.78
C GLY A 219 -25.28 -4.17 13.95
N LEU A 220 -25.37 -5.29 14.69
CA LEU A 220 -26.40 -5.47 15.72
C LEU A 220 -25.94 -5.21 17.17
N VAL A 221 -24.64 -5.06 17.44
CA VAL A 221 -24.13 -4.95 18.83
C VAL A 221 -24.35 -3.56 19.44
N PHE A 222 -24.67 -2.53 18.66
CA PHE A 222 -25.01 -1.19 19.17
C PHE A 222 -26.52 -0.91 19.30
N GLY A 223 -27.40 -1.88 18.99
CA GLY A 223 -28.83 -1.63 18.84
C GLY A 223 -29.75 -2.02 20.01
N LEU A 224 -29.43 -3.01 20.85
CA LEU A 224 -30.34 -3.45 21.91
C LEU A 224 -29.58 -3.81 23.18
N GLY A 225 -29.85 -3.03 24.23
CA GLY A 225 -29.18 -3.13 25.53
C GLY A 225 -29.40 -4.46 26.26
N GLY A 226 -28.37 -4.85 27.01
CA GLY A 226 -28.48 -5.53 28.30
C GLY A 226 -28.99 -6.97 28.34
N GLY A 227 -28.06 -7.92 28.55
CA GLY A 227 -28.28 -9.04 29.47
C GLY A 227 -28.54 -10.43 28.87
N THR A 228 -27.65 -11.35 29.23
CA THR A 228 -27.78 -12.83 29.25
C THR A 228 -28.05 -13.57 27.94
N LEU A 229 -27.03 -14.28 27.44
CA LEU A 229 -26.98 -15.75 27.40
C LEU A 229 -25.60 -16.23 26.91
N VAL A 230 -24.77 -16.64 27.86
CA VAL A 230 -23.60 -17.49 27.61
C VAL A 230 -24.11 -18.93 27.54
N THR A 231 -24.02 -19.59 26.38
CA THR A 231 -23.76 -21.03 26.27
C THR A 231 -23.50 -21.45 24.81
N ALA A 232 -22.28 -21.95 24.56
CA ALA A 232 -21.82 -22.79 23.44
C ALA A 232 -22.02 -22.27 22.00
N GLY A 233 -21.00 -21.61 21.41
CA GLY A 233 -20.93 -21.43 19.94
C GLY A 233 -20.25 -20.17 19.38
N VAL A 234 -19.65 -19.31 20.20
CA VAL A 234 -19.25 -17.94 19.82
C VAL A 234 -17.86 -17.84 19.13
N GLY A 235 -17.18 -18.96 18.83
CA GLY A 235 -15.74 -18.94 18.51
C GLY A 235 -15.30 -18.58 17.08
N ALA A 236 -16.01 -18.99 16.01
CA ALA A 236 -15.36 -19.16 14.70
C ALA A 236 -15.37 -17.94 13.75
N GLY A 237 -16.38 -17.05 13.84
CA GLY A 237 -16.54 -15.92 12.91
C GLY A 237 -15.54 -14.77 13.12
N ILE A 238 -15.13 -14.56 14.38
CA ILE A 238 -14.09 -13.59 14.77
C ILE A 238 -12.71 -14.10 14.33
N TRP A 239 -12.47 -15.41 14.34
CA TRP A 239 -11.17 -15.99 13.98
C TRP A 239 -10.79 -15.77 12.51
N GLY A 240 -11.73 -15.81 11.56
CA GLY A 240 -11.46 -15.63 10.12
C GLY A 240 -11.04 -14.20 9.73
N ALA A 241 -11.82 -13.18 10.12
CA ALA A 241 -11.46 -11.77 9.87
C ALA A 241 -10.19 -11.34 10.62
N VAL A 242 -9.96 -11.92 11.80
CA VAL A 242 -8.70 -11.77 12.53
C VAL A 242 -7.55 -12.47 11.80
N ALA A 243 -7.74 -13.66 11.21
CA ALA A 243 -6.72 -14.40 10.46
C ALA A 243 -6.31 -13.75 9.12
N LEU A 244 -7.24 -13.09 8.43
CA LEU A 244 -6.99 -12.41 7.14
C LEU A 244 -6.29 -11.09 7.31
N SER A 245 -6.77 -10.28 8.25
CA SER A 245 -6.02 -9.11 8.69
C SER A 245 -4.64 -9.51 9.23
N LYS A 246 -4.48 -10.68 9.86
CA LYS A 246 -3.18 -11.22 10.30
C LYS A 246 -2.23 -11.52 9.13
N ARG A 247 -2.73 -12.02 7.97
CA ARG A 247 -1.90 -12.31 6.78
C ARG A 247 -1.49 -11.04 6.03
N ALA A 248 -2.42 -10.12 5.78
CA ALA A 248 -2.11 -8.83 5.14
C ALA A 248 -1.16 -7.98 5.99
N ARG A 249 -1.38 -7.94 7.31
CA ARG A 249 -0.46 -7.29 8.27
C ARG A 249 0.93 -7.90 8.22
N ARG A 250 1.04 -9.22 8.18
CA ARG A 250 2.34 -9.90 8.03
C ARG A 250 3.04 -9.49 6.74
N LYS A 251 2.34 -9.47 5.60
CA LYS A 251 2.93 -9.05 4.32
C LYS A 251 3.49 -7.62 4.40
N ARG A 252 2.73 -6.69 4.98
CA ARG A 252 3.19 -5.30 5.21
C ARG A 252 4.38 -5.24 6.16
N ALA A 253 4.30 -5.93 7.29
CA ALA A 253 5.39 -5.99 8.26
C ALA A 253 6.68 -6.56 7.66
N LEU A 254 6.59 -7.61 6.83
CA LEU A 254 7.74 -8.17 6.14
C LEU A 254 8.32 -7.19 5.10
N ALA A 255 7.48 -6.48 4.35
CA ALA A 255 7.93 -5.43 3.45
C ALA A 255 8.61 -4.28 4.21
N ASP A 256 8.10 -3.92 5.39
CA ASP A 256 8.72 -2.93 6.26
C ASP A 256 10.07 -3.41 6.79
N LEU A 257 10.21 -4.68 7.16
CA LEU A 257 11.50 -5.27 7.55
C LEU A 257 12.50 -5.32 6.38
N GLU A 258 12.05 -5.63 5.17
CA GLU A 258 12.91 -5.60 3.98
C GLU A 258 13.42 -4.18 3.69
N ALA A 259 12.54 -3.17 3.78
CA ALA A 259 12.91 -1.77 3.67
C ALA A 259 13.87 -1.36 4.80
N ALA A 260 13.59 -1.78 6.03
CA ALA A 260 14.44 -1.51 7.18
C ALA A 260 15.85 -2.10 7.00
N ARG A 261 15.93 -3.35 6.52
CA ARG A 261 17.20 -4.02 6.21
C ARG A 261 18.00 -3.25 5.16
N ALA A 262 17.35 -2.74 4.12
CA ALA A 262 18.02 -1.96 3.07
C ALA A 262 18.65 -0.68 3.64
N HIS A 263 17.89 0.12 4.39
CA HIS A 263 18.40 1.34 5.05
C HIS A 263 19.50 1.02 6.06
N LEU A 264 19.32 0.00 6.89
CA LEU A 264 20.33 -0.38 7.88
C LEU A 264 21.63 -0.88 7.22
N THR A 265 21.53 -1.58 6.09
CA THR A 265 22.71 -2.00 5.33
C THR A 265 23.47 -0.79 4.80
N SER A 266 22.76 0.24 4.30
CA SER A 266 23.35 1.52 3.88
C SER A 266 24.13 2.16 5.03
N VAL A 267 23.43 2.42 6.15
CA VAL A 267 24.00 3.02 7.37
C VAL A 267 25.21 2.27 7.92
N THR A 268 25.19 0.94 7.91
CA THR A 268 26.29 0.13 8.48
C THR A 268 27.50 0.05 7.56
N LEU A 269 27.31 0.10 6.24
CA LEU A 269 28.40 0.14 5.26
C LEU A 269 29.12 1.50 5.29
N ASP A 270 28.37 2.59 5.47
CA ASP A 270 28.91 3.95 5.40
C ASP A 270 29.28 4.54 6.77
N MET A 271 28.98 3.83 7.88
CA MET A 271 29.22 4.23 9.28
C MET A 271 30.56 4.95 9.54
N ASP A 272 31.67 4.36 9.10
CA ASP A 272 33.00 4.94 9.33
C ASP A 272 33.18 6.25 8.54
N ALA A 273 32.65 6.32 7.32
CA ALA A 273 32.65 7.53 6.52
C ALA A 273 31.74 8.61 7.14
N THR A 274 30.58 8.23 7.68
CA THR A 274 29.67 9.11 8.42
C THR A 274 30.36 9.76 9.61
N GLU A 275 31.08 8.99 10.42
CA GLU A 275 31.76 9.51 11.61
C GLU A 275 32.91 10.45 11.26
N VAL A 276 33.67 10.13 10.20
CA VAL A 276 34.67 11.06 9.66
C VAL A 276 33.99 12.34 9.19
N ASN A 277 32.90 12.26 8.43
CA ASN A 277 32.15 13.42 7.97
C ASN A 277 31.61 14.25 9.16
N ALA A 278 31.08 13.60 10.19
CA ALA A 278 30.60 14.27 11.40
C ALA A 278 31.73 15.03 12.10
N SER A 279 32.95 14.48 12.14
CA SER A 279 34.11 15.16 12.71
C SER A 279 34.55 16.42 11.93
N LEU A 280 34.15 16.51 10.66
CA LEU A 280 34.43 17.65 9.78
C LEU A 280 33.32 18.71 9.76
N VAL A 281 32.13 18.41 10.30
CA VAL A 281 31.04 19.39 10.38
C VAL A 281 31.42 20.50 11.38
N PRO A 282 31.38 21.78 10.99
CA PRO A 282 31.70 22.89 11.89
C PRO A 282 30.72 22.98 13.06
N ALA A 283 31.21 22.79 14.29
CA ALA A 283 30.38 22.80 15.51
C ALA A 283 30.02 24.21 16.00
N ASP A 284 30.72 25.24 15.50
CA ASP A 284 30.44 26.65 15.73
C ASP A 284 29.37 27.21 14.79
N ASP A 285 29.06 26.49 13.70
CA ASP A 285 27.95 26.79 12.81
C ASP A 285 26.59 26.38 13.45
N PRO A 286 25.56 27.25 13.48
CA PRO A 286 24.28 26.91 14.10
C PRO A 286 23.59 25.69 13.50
N HIS A 287 23.69 25.48 12.18
CA HIS A 287 23.13 24.31 11.52
C HIS A 287 24.01 23.08 11.81
N GLY A 288 25.32 23.20 11.69
CA GLY A 288 26.26 22.13 12.06
C GLY A 288 26.03 21.62 13.49
N ALA A 289 25.92 22.53 14.46
CA ALA A 289 25.68 22.20 15.86
C ALA A 289 24.38 21.42 16.11
N ARG A 290 23.26 21.86 15.52
CA ARG A 290 21.95 21.16 15.65
C ARG A 290 21.99 19.77 15.04
N LEU A 291 22.66 19.61 13.90
CA LEU A 291 22.81 18.31 13.25
C LEU A 291 23.67 17.36 14.11
N LEU A 292 24.80 17.85 14.63
CA LEU A 292 25.68 17.09 15.50
C LEU A 292 24.99 16.68 16.80
N GLU A 293 24.07 17.50 17.32
CA GLU A 293 23.22 17.12 18.46
C GLU A 293 22.33 15.91 18.14
N ARG A 294 21.71 15.88 16.95
CA ARG A 294 20.90 14.74 16.49
C ARG A 294 21.75 13.50 16.20
N PHE A 295 23.00 13.69 15.78
CA PHE A 295 23.98 12.63 15.54
C PHE A 295 24.50 11.97 16.83
N ARG A 296 24.32 12.60 18.00
CA ARG A 296 24.72 11.97 19.27
C ARG A 296 24.02 10.62 19.45
N GLY A 297 24.80 9.60 19.80
CA GLY A 297 24.29 8.24 19.96
C GLY A 297 23.87 7.55 18.65
N PHE A 298 24.25 8.08 17.48
CA PHE A 298 23.95 7.48 16.17
C PHE A 298 24.36 6.01 16.10
N ARG A 299 25.63 5.72 16.43
CA ARG A 299 26.17 4.35 16.44
C ARG A 299 25.39 3.43 17.39
N GLU A 300 25.06 3.90 18.58
CA GLU A 300 24.28 3.14 19.57
C GLU A 300 22.88 2.82 19.03
N ARG A 301 22.22 3.79 18.37
CA ARG A 301 20.92 3.59 17.72
C ARG A 301 20.99 2.61 16.56
N ALA A 302 22.02 2.67 15.72
CA ALA A 302 22.22 1.72 14.62
C ALA A 302 22.46 0.29 15.14
N LEU A 303 23.24 0.13 16.20
CA LEU A 303 23.45 -1.17 16.86
C LEU A 303 22.14 -1.70 17.49
N ALA A 304 21.37 -0.83 18.15
CA ALA A 304 20.07 -1.20 18.71
C ALA A 304 19.08 -1.61 17.61
N ALA A 305 19.04 -0.88 16.50
CA ALA A 305 18.22 -1.21 15.34
C ALA A 305 18.65 -2.53 14.68
N THR A 306 19.95 -2.84 14.66
CA THR A 306 20.46 -4.13 14.18
C THR A 306 19.98 -5.28 15.06
N ALA A 307 20.08 -5.12 16.38
CA ALA A 307 19.59 -6.12 17.33
C ALA A 307 18.07 -6.31 17.22
N GLU A 308 17.32 -5.21 17.03
CA GLU A 308 15.86 -5.25 16.86
C GLU A 308 15.46 -5.90 15.53
N LEU A 309 16.17 -5.62 14.43
CA LEU A 309 15.96 -6.28 13.15
C LEU A 309 16.16 -7.79 13.28
N GLN A 310 17.27 -8.23 13.90
CA GLN A 310 17.54 -9.65 14.14
C GLN A 310 16.43 -10.29 14.98
N ARG A 311 16.01 -9.63 16.06
CA ARG A 311 14.91 -10.10 16.92
C ARG A 311 13.60 -10.28 16.14
N LEU A 312 13.25 -9.32 15.26
CA LEU A 312 12.03 -9.38 14.46
C LEU A 312 12.12 -10.43 13.32
N GLU A 313 13.31 -10.64 12.75
CA GLU A 313 13.54 -11.69 11.74
C GLU A 313 13.48 -13.11 12.33
N GLU A 314 13.91 -13.28 13.57
CA GLU A 314 13.86 -14.55 14.31
C GLU A 314 12.47 -14.86 14.91
N ALA A 315 11.54 -13.90 14.88
CA ALA A 315 10.22 -14.06 15.46
C ALA A 315 9.42 -15.18 14.77
N PRO A 316 8.73 -16.05 15.53
CA PRO A 316 7.93 -17.14 14.95
C PRO A 316 6.76 -16.61 14.13
N GLU A 317 6.31 -17.35 13.11
CA GLU A 317 5.26 -16.90 12.18
C GLU A 317 3.94 -16.49 12.87
N GLU A 318 3.63 -17.08 14.02
CA GLU A 318 2.44 -16.75 14.81
C GLU A 318 2.51 -15.32 15.36
N GLU A 319 3.69 -14.87 15.79
CA GLU A 319 3.95 -13.52 16.31
C GLU A 319 3.98 -12.49 15.17
N GLN A 320 4.53 -12.85 14.01
CA GLN A 320 4.59 -11.99 12.82
C GLN A 320 3.22 -11.53 12.30
N ARG A 321 2.17 -12.26 12.67
CA ARG A 321 0.78 -11.97 12.31
C ARG A 321 0.13 -10.92 13.23
N SER A 322 0.76 -10.61 14.37
CA SER A 322 0.22 -9.70 15.37
C SER A 322 0.27 -8.23 14.91
N LYS A 323 -0.66 -7.41 15.42
CA LYS A 323 -0.62 -5.95 15.22
C LYS A 323 0.62 -5.32 15.85
N GLU A 324 1.11 -5.92 16.93
CA GLU A 324 2.30 -5.44 17.63
C GLU A 324 3.54 -5.63 16.76
N PHE A 325 3.69 -6.79 16.11
CA PHE A 325 4.78 -7.04 15.16
C PHE A 325 4.75 -6.07 13.97
N GLU A 326 3.58 -5.85 13.36
CA GLU A 326 3.42 -4.84 12.30
C GLU A 326 3.87 -3.46 12.76
N LYS A 327 3.44 -3.04 13.96
CA LYS A 327 3.83 -1.75 14.53
C LYS A 327 5.33 -1.68 14.81
N GLN A 328 5.94 -2.76 15.33
CA GLN A 328 7.37 -2.83 15.60
C GLN A 328 8.19 -2.79 14.30
N ALA A 329 7.77 -3.52 13.26
CA ALA A 329 8.41 -3.48 11.94
C ALA A 329 8.32 -2.09 11.30
N ALA A 330 7.15 -1.46 11.34
CA ALA A 330 6.96 -0.10 10.83
C ALA A 330 7.76 0.94 11.64
N ALA A 331 7.82 0.80 12.97
CA ALA A 331 8.63 1.66 13.83
C ALA A 331 10.13 1.49 13.52
N LEU A 332 10.61 0.25 13.43
CA LEU A 332 11.99 -0.04 13.06
C LEU A 332 12.33 0.55 11.69
N ARG A 333 11.47 0.35 10.68
CA ARG A 333 11.63 0.96 9.35
C ARG A 333 11.77 2.47 9.43
N SER A 334 10.89 3.13 10.19
CA SER A 334 10.96 4.58 10.40
C SER A 334 12.27 4.99 11.07
N ASP A 335 12.67 4.28 12.12
CA ASP A 335 13.88 4.59 12.88
C ASP A 335 15.16 4.43 12.04
N VAL A 336 15.26 3.40 11.20
CA VAL A 336 16.42 3.21 10.32
C VAL A 336 16.41 4.12 9.10
N ALA A 337 15.23 4.48 8.57
CA ALA A 337 15.14 5.51 7.53
C ALA A 337 15.56 6.89 8.07
N ASP A 338 15.22 7.19 9.33
CA ASP A 338 15.69 8.39 10.02
C ASP A 338 17.21 8.37 10.24
N LEU A 339 17.81 7.20 10.51
CA LEU A 339 19.27 7.03 10.61
C LEU A 339 19.96 7.25 9.26
N ASP A 340 19.48 6.59 8.20
CA ASP A 340 20.01 6.71 6.84
C ASP A 340 19.96 8.17 6.36
N GLY A 341 18.81 8.83 6.54
CA GLY A 341 18.68 10.24 6.19
C GLY A 341 19.53 11.18 7.05
N LEU A 342 19.89 10.80 8.28
CA LEU A 342 20.80 11.57 9.12
C LEU A 342 22.27 11.39 8.70
N ASP A 343 22.67 10.19 8.27
CA ASP A 343 23.98 9.90 7.68
C ASP A 343 24.19 10.74 6.41
N ASP A 344 23.26 10.66 5.46
CA ASP A 344 23.28 11.48 4.25
C ASP A 344 23.37 12.98 4.57
N ALA A 345 22.62 13.43 5.58
CA ALA A 345 22.65 14.83 6.01
C ALA A 345 23.99 15.24 6.61
N ILE A 346 24.68 14.35 7.33
CA ILE A 346 26.04 14.59 7.85
C ILE A 346 27.04 14.72 6.68
N GLY A 347 26.97 13.84 5.69
CA GLY A 347 27.79 13.93 4.48
C GLY A 347 27.55 15.22 3.70
N ALA A 348 26.29 15.58 3.47
CA ALA A 348 25.90 16.81 2.80
C ALA A 348 26.32 18.06 3.59
N ALA A 349 26.18 18.05 4.92
CA ALA A 349 26.60 19.14 5.80
C ALA A 349 28.11 19.36 5.75
N SER A 350 28.89 18.29 5.90
CA SER A 350 30.34 18.34 5.83
C SER A 350 30.79 18.93 4.49
N THR A 351 30.18 18.50 3.40
CA THR A 351 30.50 18.98 2.04
C THR A 351 30.11 20.45 1.85
N LEU A 352 28.88 20.81 2.20
CA LEU A 352 28.32 22.14 1.96
C LEU A 352 28.94 23.21 2.87
N LEU A 353 29.02 22.96 4.17
CA LEU A 353 29.49 23.95 5.16
C LEU A 353 30.99 24.23 5.01
N ASN A 354 31.79 23.21 4.65
CA ASN A 354 33.22 23.38 4.36
C ASN A 354 33.51 23.73 2.89
N ARG A 355 32.48 23.80 2.03
CA ARG A 355 32.61 24.02 0.57
C ARG A 355 33.60 23.04 -0.09
N HIS A 356 33.57 21.78 0.31
CA HIS A 356 34.36 20.74 -0.34
C HIS A 356 33.92 20.54 -1.82
N PRO A 357 34.76 19.92 -2.66
CA PRO A 357 34.34 19.53 -4.01
C PRO A 357 33.02 18.76 -3.98
N GLY A 358 32.05 19.16 -4.81
CA GLY A 358 30.68 18.62 -4.78
C GLY A 358 29.69 19.41 -3.92
N TRP A 359 30.07 20.57 -3.36
CA TRP A 359 29.16 21.43 -2.59
C TRP A 359 27.91 21.86 -3.37
N GLN A 360 27.97 21.96 -4.70
CA GLN A 360 26.81 22.27 -5.54
C GLN A 360 25.74 21.19 -5.44
N ASP A 361 26.14 19.91 -5.50
CA ASP A 361 25.23 18.78 -5.35
C ASP A 361 24.63 18.76 -3.93
N ALA A 362 25.46 19.04 -2.92
CA ALA A 362 25.01 19.15 -1.54
C ALA A 362 24.00 20.30 -1.34
N TRP A 363 24.16 21.43 -2.06
CA TRP A 363 23.20 22.53 -2.09
C TRP A 363 21.92 22.18 -2.84
N ASP A 364 22.03 21.48 -3.97
CA ASP A 364 20.87 21.01 -4.73
C ASP A 364 20.02 20.03 -3.91
N LEU A 365 20.65 19.18 -3.10
CA LEU A 365 19.97 18.33 -2.12
C LEU A 365 19.12 19.14 -1.13
N GLN A 366 19.64 20.28 -0.64
CA GLN A 366 18.90 21.14 0.30
C GLN A 366 17.68 21.80 -0.34
N THR A 367 17.81 22.21 -1.60
CA THR A 367 16.78 22.97 -2.31
C THR A 367 15.76 22.10 -3.03
N ALA A 368 16.10 20.82 -3.32
CA ALA A 368 15.25 19.90 -4.04
C ALA A 368 13.83 19.74 -3.46
N PRO A 369 13.63 19.58 -2.14
CA PRO A 369 12.28 19.48 -1.57
C PRO A 369 11.42 20.71 -1.85
N LEU A 370 11.98 21.92 -1.68
CA LEU A 370 11.27 23.15 -1.96
C LEU A 370 10.95 23.28 -3.45
N ARG A 371 11.90 22.97 -4.34
CA ARG A 371 11.68 23.01 -5.80
C ARG A 371 10.57 22.04 -6.24
N GLU A 372 10.50 20.85 -5.65
CA GLU A 372 9.43 19.89 -5.91
C GLU A 372 8.06 20.45 -5.49
N ASP A 373 7.98 21.02 -4.28
CA ASP A 373 6.74 21.61 -3.78
C ASP A 373 6.29 22.82 -4.61
N LEU A 374 7.22 23.67 -5.01
CA LEU A 374 6.95 24.82 -5.89
C LEU A 374 6.37 24.39 -7.24
N ARG A 375 6.89 23.31 -7.86
CA ARG A 375 6.30 22.71 -9.06
C ARG A 375 4.92 22.11 -8.79
N GLY A 376 4.72 21.55 -7.61
CA GLY A 376 3.44 20.98 -7.18
C GLY A 376 2.29 21.99 -7.07
N ILE A 377 2.59 23.30 -6.94
CA ILE A 377 1.58 24.36 -6.84
C ILE A 377 0.68 24.42 -8.08
N GLU A 378 1.23 24.20 -9.29
CA GLU A 378 0.46 24.24 -10.55
C GLU A 378 -0.73 23.26 -10.55
N GLY A 379 -0.54 22.09 -9.94
CA GLY A 379 -1.58 21.05 -9.86
C GLY A 379 -2.69 21.33 -8.85
N LEU A 380 -2.54 22.33 -7.97
CA LEU A 380 -3.57 22.63 -6.97
C LEU A 380 -4.81 23.27 -7.59
N ARG A 381 -4.64 24.09 -8.63
CA ARG A 381 -5.75 24.81 -9.27
C ARG A 381 -6.75 23.88 -9.98
N SER A 382 -6.28 22.75 -10.49
CA SER A 382 -7.13 21.71 -11.05
C SER A 382 -7.76 20.78 -10.00
N THR A 383 -7.17 20.72 -8.80
CA THR A 383 -7.60 19.81 -7.74
C THR A 383 -8.61 20.45 -6.80
N LEU A 384 -8.47 21.75 -6.53
CA LEU A 384 -9.30 22.49 -5.59
C LEU A 384 -10.50 23.17 -6.27
N PRO A 385 -11.61 23.35 -5.55
CA PRO A 385 -12.79 24.02 -6.08
C PRO A 385 -12.47 25.49 -6.42
N SER A 386 -12.85 25.92 -7.63
CA SER A 386 -12.61 27.28 -8.13
C SER A 386 -13.71 28.28 -7.74
N ASP A 387 -14.78 27.83 -7.10
CA ASP A 387 -15.96 28.64 -6.81
C ASP A 387 -15.85 29.43 -5.49
N ASP A 388 -14.88 29.11 -4.64
CA ASP A 388 -14.64 29.79 -3.36
C ASP A 388 -13.58 30.93 -3.54
N PRO A 389 -13.96 32.21 -3.32
CA PRO A 389 -13.03 33.33 -3.42
C PRO A 389 -11.84 33.24 -2.44
N ALA A 390 -12.01 32.65 -1.26
CA ALA A 390 -10.95 32.51 -0.26
C ALA A 390 -9.92 31.45 -0.71
N VAL A 391 -10.38 30.35 -1.30
CA VAL A 391 -9.52 29.32 -1.90
C VAL A 391 -8.76 29.89 -3.09
N THR A 392 -9.44 30.65 -3.96
CA THR A 392 -8.82 31.32 -5.12
C THR A 392 -7.74 32.30 -4.69
N ALA A 393 -8.01 33.15 -3.69
CA ALA A 393 -7.01 34.08 -3.15
C ALA A 393 -5.80 33.35 -2.52
N GLY A 394 -6.03 32.19 -1.88
CA GLY A 394 -4.96 31.34 -1.36
C GLY A 394 -4.08 30.75 -2.46
N LEU A 395 -4.68 30.28 -3.55
CA LEU A 395 -3.99 29.79 -4.75
C LEU A 395 -3.16 30.88 -5.42
N ASP A 396 -3.73 32.06 -5.66
CA ASP A 396 -3.02 33.20 -6.25
C ASP A 396 -1.83 33.63 -5.37
N SER A 397 -1.98 33.56 -4.04
CA SER A 397 -0.89 33.85 -3.10
C SER A 397 0.26 32.83 -3.19
N LEU A 398 -0.05 31.55 -3.42
CA LEU A 398 0.96 30.50 -3.64
C LEU A 398 1.66 30.66 -4.99
N GLU A 399 0.92 30.97 -6.05
CA GLU A 399 1.50 31.23 -7.38
C GLU A 399 2.44 32.44 -7.38
N GLY A 400 2.05 33.55 -6.74
CA GLY A 400 2.91 34.71 -6.57
C GLY A 400 4.17 34.39 -5.75
N PHE A 401 4.01 33.61 -4.68
CA PHE A 401 5.14 33.16 -3.87
C PHE A 401 6.07 32.22 -4.61
N ARG A 402 5.55 31.35 -5.49
CA ARG A 402 6.36 30.45 -6.30
C ARG A 402 7.38 31.21 -7.13
N ALA A 403 6.93 32.21 -7.89
CA ALA A 403 7.83 33.02 -8.73
C ALA A 403 8.87 33.78 -7.90
N GLU A 404 8.50 34.27 -6.71
CA GLU A 404 9.43 34.89 -5.76
C GLU A 404 10.47 33.90 -5.24
N ALA A 405 10.03 32.71 -4.82
CA ALA A 405 10.88 31.68 -4.24
C ALA A 405 11.84 31.07 -5.28
N GLU A 406 11.40 30.82 -6.51
CA GLU A 406 12.25 30.33 -7.61
C GLU A 406 13.40 31.32 -7.89
N ARG A 407 13.08 32.60 -8.09
CA ARG A 407 14.10 33.66 -8.26
C ARG A 407 15.04 33.73 -7.06
N ARG A 408 14.50 33.63 -5.84
CA ARG A 408 15.32 33.67 -4.63
C ARG A 408 16.27 32.48 -4.54
N LEU A 409 15.85 31.28 -4.93
CA LEU A 409 16.71 30.09 -4.96
C LEU A 409 17.87 30.25 -5.95
N GLU A 410 17.62 30.85 -7.11
CA GLU A 410 18.66 31.18 -8.09
C GLU A 410 19.66 32.20 -7.53
N GLU A 411 19.17 33.27 -6.89
CA GLU A 411 20.01 34.27 -6.21
C GLU A 411 20.90 33.65 -5.13
N LEU A 412 20.36 32.72 -4.34
CA LEU A 412 21.12 32.03 -3.28
C LEU A 412 22.22 31.15 -3.89
N GLY A 413 21.91 30.37 -4.94
CA GLY A 413 22.89 29.53 -5.63
C GLY A 413 24.00 30.35 -6.29
N ALA A 414 23.66 31.47 -6.94
CA ALA A 414 24.63 32.40 -7.51
C ALA A 414 25.49 33.05 -6.42
N GLY A 415 24.87 33.51 -5.33
CA GLY A 415 25.59 34.11 -4.20
C GLY A 415 26.53 33.12 -3.51
N LEU A 416 26.17 31.83 -3.44
CA LEU A 416 27.07 30.78 -2.97
C LEU A 416 28.24 30.56 -3.95
N SER A 417 27.98 30.52 -5.25
CA SER A 417 28.99 30.30 -6.29
C SER A 417 30.02 31.43 -6.37
N GLU A 418 29.57 32.66 -6.17
CA GLU A 418 30.38 33.88 -6.17
C GLU A 418 30.98 34.20 -4.79
N GLU A 419 30.82 33.31 -3.81
CA GLU A 419 31.29 33.47 -2.42
C GLU A 419 30.79 34.74 -1.71
N ARG A 420 29.70 35.35 -2.21
CA ARG A 420 29.03 36.49 -1.57
C ARG A 420 28.15 36.09 -0.38
N LEU A 421 27.77 34.82 -0.30
CA LEU A 421 27.00 34.25 0.79
C LEU A 421 27.77 33.07 1.42
N THR A 422 27.69 32.95 2.75
CA THR A 422 28.14 31.75 3.44
C THR A 422 27.10 30.64 3.28
N PRO A 423 27.50 29.36 3.34
CA PRO A 423 26.57 28.23 3.36
C PRO A 423 25.48 28.36 4.42
N SER A 424 25.82 28.75 5.65
CA SER A 424 24.86 29.00 6.73
C SER A 424 23.83 30.06 6.37
N ALA A 425 24.25 31.22 5.83
CA ALA A 425 23.33 32.29 5.48
C ALA A 425 22.36 31.88 4.36
N ALA A 426 22.81 31.03 3.44
CA ALA A 426 21.96 30.47 2.39
C ALA A 426 20.93 29.46 2.96
N LEU A 427 21.33 28.64 3.94
CA LEU A 427 20.44 27.74 4.67
C LEU A 427 19.39 28.49 5.48
N ASP A 428 19.75 29.56 6.18
CA ASP A 428 18.81 30.44 6.90
C ASP A 428 17.77 31.04 5.95
N ALA A 429 18.22 31.53 4.79
CA ALA A 429 17.33 32.07 3.76
C ALA A 429 16.40 31.00 3.18
N LEU A 430 16.90 29.78 2.97
CA LEU A 430 16.11 28.65 2.51
C LEU A 430 15.07 28.22 3.56
N GLU A 431 15.43 28.18 4.84
CA GLU A 431 14.49 27.94 5.94
C GLU A 431 13.39 29.02 5.96
N GLY A 432 13.76 30.28 5.71
CA GLY A 432 12.80 31.38 5.54
C GLY A 432 11.80 31.14 4.41
N LEU A 433 12.26 30.68 3.25
CA LEU A 433 11.38 30.30 2.13
C LEU A 433 10.47 29.12 2.49
N ARG A 434 11.01 28.07 3.11
CA ARG A 434 10.23 26.90 3.57
C ARG A 434 9.12 27.33 4.54
N ARG A 435 9.43 28.19 5.52
CA ARG A 435 8.42 28.78 6.44
C ARG A 435 7.39 29.63 5.70
N GLY A 436 7.83 30.40 4.71
CA GLY A 436 6.97 31.22 3.87
C GLY A 436 5.96 30.40 3.05
N LEU A 437 6.37 29.24 2.55
CA LEU A 437 5.47 28.28 1.89
C LEU A 437 4.49 27.67 2.88
N THR A 438 4.99 27.10 3.99
CA THR A 438 4.15 26.47 5.03
C THR A 438 3.02 27.41 5.46
N SER A 439 3.33 28.67 5.76
CA SER A 439 2.32 29.65 6.20
C SER A 439 1.24 29.91 5.16
N ARG A 440 1.56 29.84 3.86
CA ARG A 440 0.58 30.03 2.79
C ARG A 440 -0.26 28.77 2.57
N VAL A 441 0.35 27.59 2.63
CA VAL A 441 -0.37 26.32 2.61
C VAL A 441 -1.32 26.22 3.80
N ASP A 442 -0.90 26.66 5.00
CA ASP A 442 -1.77 26.74 6.19
C ASP A 442 -3.02 27.60 5.92
N ARG A 443 -2.86 28.79 5.33
CA ARG A 443 -4.00 29.66 5.00
C ARG A 443 -4.91 29.05 3.95
N LEU A 444 -4.34 28.42 2.92
CA LEU A 444 -5.12 27.73 1.90
C LEU A 444 -5.91 26.57 2.51
N ALA A 445 -5.27 25.77 3.37
CA ALA A 445 -5.92 24.67 4.05
C ALA A 445 -7.09 25.13 4.94
N GLU A 446 -6.92 26.22 5.69
CA GLU A 446 -8.01 26.80 6.48
C GLU A 446 -9.16 27.29 5.60
N ALA A 447 -8.88 27.90 4.45
CA ALA A 447 -9.92 28.30 3.48
C ALA A 447 -10.67 27.07 2.92
N VAL A 448 -9.93 26.03 2.54
CA VAL A 448 -10.49 24.77 2.05
C VAL A 448 -11.34 24.07 3.11
N VAL A 449 -10.87 24.00 4.36
CA VAL A 449 -11.62 23.43 5.48
C VAL A 449 -12.87 24.26 5.78
N ALA A 450 -12.80 25.59 5.69
CA ALA A 450 -13.96 26.46 5.91
C ALA A 450 -15.05 26.25 4.85
N GLY A 451 -14.67 26.03 3.59
CA GLY A 451 -15.55 25.71 2.47
C GLY A 451 -15.91 24.23 2.34
N ALA A 452 -15.31 23.35 3.14
CA ALA A 452 -15.51 21.91 3.03
C ALA A 452 -16.87 21.49 3.60
N GLY A 453 -17.71 20.91 2.75
CA GLY A 453 -18.95 20.27 3.20
C GLY A 453 -20.08 21.22 3.63
N ARG A 454 -21.20 20.65 4.06
CA ARG A 454 -22.45 21.37 4.39
C ARG A 454 -22.63 21.60 5.89
N ASN A 455 -21.95 20.83 6.74
CA ASN A 455 -22.12 20.85 8.19
C ASN A 455 -20.77 20.93 8.94
N ARG A 456 -20.79 20.87 10.26
CA ARG A 456 -19.58 21.00 11.09
C ARG A 456 -18.75 19.72 11.06
N GLU A 457 -19.43 18.58 11.00
CA GLU A 457 -18.85 17.25 11.01
C GLU A 457 -17.98 16.99 9.76
N GLU A 458 -18.45 17.40 8.57
CA GLU A 458 -17.69 17.31 7.32
C GLU A 458 -16.44 18.21 7.34
N ARG A 459 -16.53 19.40 7.95
CA ARG A 459 -15.37 20.29 8.15
C ARG A 459 -14.35 19.68 9.11
N GLU A 460 -14.81 19.07 10.19
CA GLU A 460 -13.93 18.38 11.14
C GLU A 460 -13.28 17.14 10.49
N MET A 461 -13.98 16.40 9.63
CA MET A 461 -13.40 15.32 8.83
C MET A 461 -12.30 15.84 7.89
N MET A 462 -12.59 16.86 7.08
CA MET A 462 -11.60 17.47 6.19
C MET A 462 -10.36 17.94 6.96
N ARG A 463 -10.54 18.64 8.09
CA ARG A 463 -9.43 19.10 8.93
C ARG A 463 -8.60 17.93 9.44
N ARG A 464 -9.24 16.88 9.97
CA ARG A 464 -8.54 15.70 10.49
C ARG A 464 -7.67 15.03 9.42
N ASP A 465 -8.18 14.89 8.20
CA ASP A 465 -7.48 14.21 7.12
C ASP A 465 -6.36 15.06 6.51
N ILE A 466 -6.55 16.38 6.43
CA ILE A 466 -5.49 17.34 6.11
C ILE A 466 -4.38 17.32 7.16
N ASP A 467 -4.72 17.34 8.45
CA ASP A 467 -3.76 17.26 9.56
C ASP A 467 -3.07 15.90 9.64
N ALA A 468 -3.76 14.82 9.26
CA ALA A 468 -3.17 13.50 9.12
C ALA A 468 -2.17 13.47 7.96
N GLY A 469 -2.52 14.02 6.80
CA GLY A 469 -1.61 14.16 5.65
C GLY A 469 -0.36 14.97 5.98
N ARG A 470 -0.50 16.08 6.73
CA ARG A 470 0.63 16.88 7.22
C ARG A 470 1.59 16.06 8.09
N ARG A 471 1.07 15.16 8.93
CA ARG A 471 1.87 14.29 9.79
C ARG A 471 2.44 13.08 9.07
N ALA A 472 1.76 12.61 8.02
CA ALA A 472 2.10 11.42 7.27
C ALA A 472 3.29 11.59 6.31
N GLY A 473 3.85 12.80 6.13
CA GLY A 473 4.89 13.03 5.13
C GLY A 473 6.03 13.97 5.51
N ARG A 474 7.22 13.41 5.73
CA ARG A 474 8.32 13.36 4.73
C ARG A 474 9.42 12.40 5.22
N THR A 475 9.98 11.58 4.34
CA THR A 475 11.25 10.88 4.60
C THR A 475 12.39 11.90 4.58
N THR A 476 13.33 11.80 5.52
CA THR A 476 14.58 12.57 5.54
C THR A 476 15.42 12.23 4.30
N ARG A 477 15.26 12.98 3.21
CA ARG A 477 16.00 12.78 1.95
C ARG A 477 17.43 13.32 2.01
N GLY A 478 18.15 13.06 3.10
CA GLY A 478 19.52 13.54 3.29
C GLY A 478 19.72 15.05 3.38
N SER A 479 18.65 15.86 3.38
CA SER A 479 18.76 17.31 3.53
C SER A 479 18.99 17.67 5.00
N LEU A 480 19.96 18.56 5.21
CA LEU A 480 20.35 19.10 6.52
C LEU A 480 19.13 19.67 7.25
N LEU A 481 18.33 20.47 6.55
CA LEU A 481 17.15 21.13 7.13
C LEU A 481 16.05 20.12 7.49
N ASP A 482 15.97 19.00 6.77
CA ASP A 482 15.00 17.94 7.06
C ASP A 482 15.48 17.04 8.21
N ALA A 483 16.80 16.83 8.36
CA ALA A 483 17.38 16.09 9.48
C ALA A 483 17.39 16.87 10.80
N GLN A 484 17.45 18.20 10.73
CA GLN A 484 17.38 19.10 11.89
C GLN A 484 15.95 19.36 12.37
N ALA A 485 15.00 19.45 11.43
CA ALA A 485 13.62 19.72 11.77
C ALA A 485 12.90 18.42 12.15
N GLY A 486 12.19 18.40 13.27
CA GLY A 486 11.27 17.30 13.57
C GLY A 486 10.20 17.17 12.47
N ALA A 487 9.70 15.95 12.27
CA ALA A 487 8.61 15.68 11.33
C ALA A 487 7.45 16.69 11.56
N GLY A 488 7.14 17.50 10.54
CA GLY A 488 5.99 18.43 10.55
C GLY A 488 6.29 19.94 10.59
N VAL A 489 7.56 20.38 10.68
CA VAL A 489 7.90 21.83 10.68
C VAL A 489 7.71 22.48 9.31
N TYR A 490 8.00 21.75 8.23
CA TYR A 490 7.76 22.18 6.86
C TYR A 490 6.55 21.42 6.31
N TRP A 491 5.57 22.12 5.73
CA TRP A 491 4.39 21.49 5.13
C TRP A 491 4.51 21.52 3.60
N SER A 492 4.65 20.33 3.00
CA SER A 492 4.74 20.17 1.54
C SER A 492 3.39 20.30 0.85
N VAL A 493 3.42 20.75 -0.41
CA VAL A 493 2.23 20.85 -1.28
C VAL A 493 1.69 19.46 -1.58
N GLY A 494 2.58 18.47 -1.74
CA GLY A 494 2.19 17.08 -1.96
C GLY A 494 1.40 16.48 -0.79
N SER A 495 1.80 16.75 0.46
CA SER A 495 1.10 16.20 1.63
C SER A 495 -0.22 16.92 1.91
N PHE A 496 -0.29 18.23 1.63
CA PHE A 496 -1.56 18.95 1.60
C PHE A 496 -2.54 18.33 0.58
N ARG A 497 -2.09 18.12 -0.67
CA ARG A 497 -2.93 17.51 -1.72
C ARG A 497 -3.44 16.13 -1.33
N SER A 498 -2.58 15.29 -0.77
CA SER A 498 -2.95 13.96 -0.29
C SER A 498 -3.96 14.02 0.86
N GLY A 499 -3.77 14.92 1.82
CA GLY A 499 -4.69 15.13 2.93
C GLY A 499 -6.05 15.64 2.46
N TYR A 500 -6.06 16.57 1.49
CA TYR A 500 -7.28 17.07 0.88
C TYR A 500 -8.07 15.97 0.14
N SER A 501 -7.40 15.16 -0.69
CA SER A 501 -8.07 14.05 -1.39
C SER A 501 -8.64 13.02 -0.43
N ALA A 502 -7.91 12.69 0.64
CA ALA A 502 -8.41 11.80 1.69
C ALA A 502 -9.64 12.39 2.38
N GLY A 503 -9.59 13.68 2.76
CA GLY A 503 -10.73 14.39 3.34
C GLY A 503 -11.97 14.41 2.44
N HIS A 504 -11.78 14.62 1.14
CA HIS A 504 -12.89 14.56 0.18
C HIS A 504 -13.50 13.16 0.09
N SER A 505 -12.68 12.11 0.02
CA SER A 505 -13.13 10.71 0.02
C SER A 505 -13.86 10.32 1.31
N SER A 506 -13.37 10.77 2.48
CA SER A 506 -14.02 10.55 3.78
C SER A 506 -15.40 11.22 3.87
N ILE A 507 -15.53 12.45 3.33
CA ILE A 507 -16.82 13.12 3.27
C ILE A 507 -17.77 12.37 2.34
N GLU A 508 -17.33 11.98 1.15
CA GLU A 508 -18.19 11.29 0.20
C GLU A 508 -18.67 9.93 0.73
N SER A 509 -17.78 9.15 1.36
CA SER A 509 -18.16 7.87 1.97
C SER A 509 -19.16 8.05 3.12
N SER A 510 -19.08 9.14 3.88
CA SER A 510 -20.07 9.47 4.93
C SER A 510 -21.46 9.84 4.36
N ARG A 511 -21.50 10.37 3.14
CA ARG A 511 -22.74 10.74 2.43
C ARG A 511 -23.40 9.55 1.74
N THR A 512 -22.61 8.63 1.19
CA THR A 512 -23.13 7.41 0.57
C THR A 512 -23.70 6.45 1.62
N SER A 513 -23.03 6.30 2.76
CA SER A 513 -23.51 5.49 3.89
C SER A 513 -24.79 6.01 4.55
N SER A 514 -25.16 7.29 4.32
CA SER A 514 -26.43 7.86 4.77
C SER A 514 -27.56 7.81 3.73
N SER A 515 -27.29 7.39 2.49
CA SER A 515 -28.27 7.36 1.39
C SER A 515 -28.55 5.96 0.82
N SER A 516 -27.80 4.92 1.19
CA SER A 516 -27.96 3.56 0.66
C SER A 516 -28.85 2.65 1.53
N SER A 517 -30.16 2.79 1.38
CA SER A 517 -31.14 1.70 1.60
C SER A 517 -31.89 1.38 0.30
N SER A 518 -31.18 1.07 -0.78
CA SER A 518 -31.78 0.50 -2.00
C SER A 518 -30.73 -0.22 -2.85
N GLY A 519 -31.04 -1.46 -3.27
CA GLY A 519 -30.11 -2.39 -3.90
C GLY A 519 -29.71 -2.05 -5.34
N THR A 520 -28.48 -2.43 -5.71
CA THR A 520 -27.89 -2.28 -7.04
C THR A 520 -28.53 -3.25 -8.04
N GLY A 521 -29.36 -2.73 -8.96
CA GLY A 521 -30.00 -3.50 -10.04
C GLY A 521 -29.24 -3.43 -11.37
N TYR A 522 -29.28 -4.51 -12.17
CA TYR A 522 -28.67 -4.64 -13.50
C TYR A 522 -29.56 -3.95 -14.55
N GLY A 523 -29.04 -2.96 -15.28
CA GLY A 523 -29.84 -2.16 -16.21
C GLY A 523 -29.69 -2.52 -17.70
N SER A 524 -30.86 -2.61 -18.37
CA SER A 524 -31.10 -2.40 -19.82
C SER A 524 -30.81 -3.52 -20.83
N SER A 525 -31.51 -4.65 -20.72
CA SER A 525 -32.13 -5.33 -21.88
C SER A 525 -33.11 -6.39 -21.37
N GLY A 526 -34.33 -6.45 -21.94
CA GLY A 526 -35.49 -7.21 -21.47
C GLY A 526 -35.21 -8.58 -20.83
N GLY A 527 -35.23 -8.60 -19.49
CA GLY A 527 -35.16 -9.79 -18.66
C GLY A 527 -34.87 -9.40 -17.21
N SER A 528 -35.64 -9.91 -16.25
CA SER A 528 -35.56 -9.58 -14.82
C SER A 528 -34.34 -10.24 -14.14
N PHE A 529 -33.13 -9.98 -14.62
CA PHE A 529 -31.93 -10.54 -14.00
C PHE A 529 -31.67 -9.88 -12.63
N SER A 530 -31.65 -10.69 -11.58
CA SER A 530 -31.58 -10.28 -10.17
C SER A 530 -30.38 -10.90 -9.43
N GLY A 531 -29.38 -11.38 -10.17
CA GLY A 531 -28.20 -12.04 -9.61
C GLY A 531 -27.40 -11.14 -8.65
N SER A 532 -26.69 -11.73 -7.70
CA SER A 532 -25.87 -10.94 -6.76
C SER A 532 -24.55 -10.50 -7.40
N GLY A 533 -24.20 -9.22 -7.27
CA GLY A 533 -22.88 -8.74 -7.65
C GLY A 533 -22.69 -7.24 -7.48
N SER A 534 -21.42 -6.84 -7.44
CA SER A 534 -20.96 -5.46 -7.29
C SER A 534 -19.80 -5.23 -8.24
N SER A 535 -19.75 -4.05 -8.86
CA SER A 535 -18.69 -3.63 -9.77
C SER A 535 -18.31 -2.18 -9.50
N GLY A 536 -17.10 -1.79 -9.88
CA GLY A 536 -16.66 -0.39 -9.83
C GLY A 536 -15.28 -0.19 -10.39
N ARG A 537 -14.86 1.08 -10.45
CA ARG A 537 -13.50 1.48 -10.84
C ARG A 537 -12.51 1.26 -9.70
N PHE A 538 -11.22 1.13 -10.05
CA PHE A 538 -10.10 1.08 -9.10
C PHE A 538 -8.96 2.05 -9.42
#